data_AF-J3NTG4-F1
#
_entry.id   AF-J3NTG4-F1
#
_cell.length_a   1.000
_cell.length_b   1.000
_cell.length_c   1.000
_cell.angle_alpha   90.00
_cell.angle_beta   90.00
_cell.angle_gamma   90.00
#
_symmetry.space_group_name_H-M   'P 1'
#
loop_
_entity.id
_entity.type
_entity.pdbx_description
1 polymer ?
#
loop_
_entity_poly.entity_id
_entity_poly.type
_entity_poly.pdbx_seq_one_letter_code
_entity_poly.pdbx_strand_id
1 'polypeptide(L)'
;MDNAIAANLLGTLGAVCWSIQLIPQIVLNYRRHNTIGLQPSMMMLWAWAGIPLGVYNITENFNIALQIQPQLLTLLSLLTWAQCCYYDWKHWPISRCLAVTIPIAGLMAGIQIGLVFALRAAKQSPGAHLTWPSTLMAVLSAVLLAAGVLRHYWDIYRHRSVRGISFLFVGIDAAGDVFSLASVFFQPKLDVLGMVIYGTELVLWLGVFTAGGYFNFLPWVRARLRSASSEARPESGCSAGPGVGATSGVMLQHVPSSTSVFRTASLDLADGGARSRPRFVIGNRGPAP
;
A
#
# COMPACT_ATOMS: atom_id res chain seq x y z
N MET A 1 -32.72 9.81 9.14
CA MET A 1 -32.28 10.42 10.42
C MET A 1 -31.42 11.57 10.00
N ASP A 2 -32.01 12.75 9.88
CA ASP A 2 -31.42 13.79 9.05
C ASP A 2 -30.55 14.66 9.95
N ASN A 3 -29.24 14.48 9.85
CA ASN A 3 -28.30 15.22 10.66
C ASN A 3 -27.12 15.66 9.78
N ALA A 4 -27.23 16.87 9.26
CA ALA A 4 -26.22 17.47 8.39
C ALA A 4 -24.84 17.59 9.06
N ILE A 5 -24.81 17.74 10.39
CA ILE A 5 -23.55 17.78 11.16
C ILE A 5 -22.92 16.39 11.15
N ALA A 6 -23.69 15.35 11.45
CA ALA A 6 -23.21 13.96 11.42
C ALA A 6 -22.72 13.55 10.02
N ALA A 7 -23.48 13.89 8.97
CA ALA A 7 -23.08 13.64 7.59
C ALA A 7 -21.74 14.31 7.24
N ASN A 8 -21.57 15.59 7.59
CA ASN A 8 -20.32 16.31 7.32
C ASN A 8 -19.14 15.76 8.11
N LEU A 9 -19.33 15.43 9.40
CA LEU A 9 -18.28 14.85 10.24
C LEU A 9 -17.85 13.48 9.72
N LEU A 10 -18.79 12.58 9.46
CA LEU A 10 -18.52 11.24 8.96
C LEU A 10 -17.87 11.26 7.57
N GLY A 11 -18.37 12.11 6.66
CA GLY A 11 -17.77 12.27 5.34
C GLY A 11 -16.35 12.85 5.40
N THR A 12 -16.10 13.77 6.35
CA THR A 12 -14.74 14.31 6.57
C THR A 12 -13.81 13.26 7.15
N LEU A 13 -14.27 12.45 8.11
CA LEU A 13 -13.49 11.34 8.66
C LEU A 13 -13.13 10.33 7.57
N GLY A 14 -14.10 9.99 6.70
CA GLY A 14 -13.86 9.14 5.55
C GLY A 14 -12.78 9.71 4.62
N ALA A 15 -12.89 10.99 4.26
CA ALA A 15 -11.90 11.69 3.44
C ALA A 15 -10.51 11.72 4.09
N VAL A 16 -10.42 11.88 5.42
CA VAL A 16 -9.15 11.86 6.16
C VAL A 16 -8.54 10.47 6.13
N CYS A 17 -9.32 9.41 6.38
CA CYS A 17 -8.87 8.02 6.26
C CYS A 17 -8.26 7.77 4.87
N TRP A 18 -8.99 8.13 3.80
CA TRP A 18 -8.50 7.95 2.45
C TRP A 18 -7.24 8.79 2.14
N SER A 19 -7.15 9.98 2.72
CA SER A 19 -5.99 10.86 2.54
C SER A 19 -4.69 10.29 3.11
N ILE A 20 -4.79 9.46 4.16
CA ILE A 20 -3.62 8.87 4.83
C ILE A 20 -3.41 7.38 4.52
N GLN A 21 -4.35 6.74 3.82
CA GLN A 21 -4.38 5.28 3.64
C GLN A 21 -3.06 4.69 3.12
N LEU A 22 -2.42 5.36 2.15
CA LEU A 22 -1.20 4.88 1.51
C LEU A 22 0.07 5.09 2.35
N ILE A 23 0.03 5.95 3.38
CA ILE A 23 1.21 6.29 4.19
C ILE A 23 1.81 5.04 4.88
N PRO A 24 1.02 4.18 5.57
CA PRO A 24 1.53 2.92 6.09
C PRO A 24 2.26 2.05 5.06
N GLN A 25 1.76 2.00 3.82
CA GLN A 25 2.40 1.22 2.75
C GLN A 25 3.73 1.85 2.34
N ILE A 26 3.78 3.17 2.17
CA ILE A 26 5.00 3.91 1.81
C ILE A 26 6.10 3.71 2.86
N VAL A 27 5.73 3.81 4.14
CA VAL A 27 6.64 3.59 5.27
C VAL A 27 7.12 2.14 5.31
N LEU A 28 6.22 1.18 5.05
CA LEU A 28 6.58 -0.24 5.00
C LEU A 28 7.58 -0.55 3.89
N ASN A 29 7.34 -0.01 2.69
CA ASN A 29 8.24 -0.13 1.54
C ASN A 29 9.63 0.45 1.86
N TYR A 30 9.66 1.64 2.46
CA TYR A 30 10.91 2.29 2.85
C TYR A 30 11.69 1.46 3.88
N ARG A 31 11.02 0.91 4.89
CA ARG A 31 11.65 0.08 5.94
C ARG A 31 12.15 -1.27 5.43
N ARG A 32 11.47 -1.87 4.45
CA ARG A 32 11.84 -3.17 3.89
C ARG A 32 12.90 -3.06 2.78
N HIS A 33 13.06 -1.88 2.20
CA HIS A 33 13.86 -1.66 0.98
C HIS A 33 13.48 -2.60 -0.18
N ASN A 34 12.24 -3.09 -0.18
CA ASN A 34 11.64 -3.88 -1.24
C ASN A 34 10.12 -3.61 -1.26
N THR A 35 9.52 -3.87 -2.41
CA THR A 35 8.10 -3.69 -2.72
C THR A 35 7.47 -5.00 -3.19
N ILE A 36 8.04 -6.14 -2.79
CA ILE A 36 7.60 -7.46 -3.24
C ILE A 36 6.14 -7.69 -2.85
N GLY A 37 5.29 -7.91 -3.85
CA GLY A 37 3.84 -8.13 -3.70
C GLY A 37 2.99 -6.86 -3.71
N LEU A 38 3.61 -5.68 -3.87
CA LEU A 38 2.90 -4.45 -4.19
C LEU A 38 2.77 -4.31 -5.70
N GLN A 39 1.55 -4.16 -6.20
CA GLN A 39 1.31 -4.14 -7.64
C GLN A 39 1.50 -2.72 -8.23
N PRO A 40 2.49 -2.47 -9.11
CA PRO A 40 2.72 -1.13 -9.65
C PRO A 40 1.57 -0.64 -10.53
N SER A 41 0.90 -1.55 -11.25
CA SER A 41 -0.24 -1.18 -12.10
C SER A 41 -1.44 -0.69 -11.30
N MET A 42 -1.67 -1.21 -10.09
CA MET A 42 -2.71 -0.69 -9.19
C MET A 42 -2.42 0.77 -8.82
N MET A 43 -1.18 1.07 -8.40
CA MET A 43 -0.78 2.43 -8.02
C MET A 43 -0.92 3.41 -9.20
N MET A 44 -0.60 2.98 -10.42
CA MET A 44 -0.80 3.84 -11.60
C MET A 44 -2.29 4.06 -11.91
N LEU A 45 -3.14 3.02 -11.82
CA LEU A 45 -4.58 3.15 -12.01
C LEU A 45 -5.21 4.12 -11.00
N TRP A 46 -4.79 4.04 -9.75
CA TRP A 46 -5.22 4.94 -8.68
C TRP A 46 -4.77 6.38 -8.86
N ALA A 47 -3.52 6.58 -9.33
CA ALA A 47 -3.06 7.91 -9.70
C ALA A 47 -3.93 8.52 -10.80
N TRP A 48 -4.28 7.75 -11.83
CA TRP A 48 -5.20 8.19 -12.87
C TRP A 48 -6.64 8.37 -12.38
N ALA A 49 -7.09 7.58 -11.41
CA ALA A 49 -8.43 7.71 -10.81
C ALA A 49 -8.62 9.01 -10.03
N GLY A 50 -7.54 9.51 -9.40
CA GLY A 50 -7.57 10.76 -8.65
C GLY A 50 -7.86 12.00 -9.51
N ILE A 51 -7.58 11.95 -10.81
CA ILE A 51 -7.89 13.06 -11.75
C ILE A 51 -9.40 13.26 -11.88
N PRO A 52 -10.20 12.32 -12.44
CA PRO A 52 -11.63 12.51 -12.58
C PRO A 52 -12.31 12.66 -11.22
N LEU A 53 -11.82 12.00 -10.15
CA LEU A 53 -12.35 12.18 -8.81
C LEU A 53 -12.15 13.62 -8.31
N GLY A 54 -10.97 14.20 -8.51
CA GLY A 54 -10.70 15.58 -8.14
C GLY A 54 -11.46 16.58 -9.01
N VAL A 55 -11.62 16.31 -10.32
CA VAL A 55 -12.49 17.12 -11.20
C VAL A 55 -13.92 17.13 -10.67
N TYR A 56 -14.47 15.95 -10.36
CA TYR A 56 -15.81 15.82 -9.80
C TYR A 56 -15.96 16.60 -8.49
N ASN A 57 -15.08 16.38 -7.52
CA ASN A 57 -15.17 17.01 -6.19
C ASN A 57 -15.01 18.54 -6.24
N ILE A 58 -14.13 19.06 -7.11
CA ILE A 58 -13.90 20.51 -7.29
C ILE A 58 -15.07 21.17 -8.05
N THR A 59 -15.63 20.50 -9.04
CA THR A 59 -16.70 21.07 -9.89
C THR A 59 -18.07 20.99 -9.24
N GLU A 60 -18.30 20.02 -8.35
CA GLU A 60 -19.51 19.94 -7.50
C GLU A 60 -19.39 20.75 -6.19
N ASN A 61 -18.25 21.40 -5.95
CA ASN A 61 -17.97 22.20 -4.75
C ASN A 61 -18.24 21.43 -3.44
N PHE A 62 -17.77 20.18 -3.36
CA PHE A 62 -17.80 19.43 -2.10
C PHE A 62 -16.89 20.06 -1.04
N ASN A 63 -16.96 19.53 0.19
CA ASN A 63 -16.13 20.03 1.28
C ASN A 63 -14.63 20.01 0.91
N ILE A 64 -13.86 20.89 1.55
CA ILE A 64 -12.42 21.05 1.24
C ILE A 64 -11.66 19.72 1.44
N ALA A 65 -12.06 18.91 2.43
CA ALA A 65 -11.47 17.61 2.68
C ALA A 65 -11.58 16.66 1.47
N LEU A 66 -12.77 16.56 0.87
CA LEU A 66 -13.02 15.75 -0.34
C LEU A 66 -12.37 16.36 -1.59
N GLN A 67 -12.12 17.67 -1.63
CA GLN A 67 -11.37 18.26 -2.75
C GLN A 67 -9.87 17.96 -2.69
N ILE A 68 -9.30 17.92 -1.47
CA ILE A 68 -7.88 17.64 -1.24
C ILE A 68 -7.58 16.14 -1.36
N GLN A 69 -8.48 15.27 -0.91
CA GLN A 69 -8.29 13.83 -0.87
C GLN A 69 -7.82 13.22 -2.22
N PRO A 70 -8.42 13.53 -3.38
CA PRO A 70 -7.99 12.98 -4.67
C PRO A 70 -6.60 13.44 -5.09
N GLN A 71 -6.18 14.63 -4.66
CA GLN A 71 -4.82 15.15 -4.90
C GLN A 71 -3.79 14.35 -4.11
N LEU A 72 -4.10 14.07 -2.84
CA LEU A 72 -3.27 13.24 -1.98
C LEU A 72 -3.22 11.80 -2.49
N LEU A 73 -4.36 11.23 -2.90
CA LEU A 73 -4.42 9.90 -3.51
C LEU A 73 -3.50 9.84 -4.74
N THR A 74 -3.58 10.82 -5.64
CA THR A 74 -2.77 10.87 -6.86
C THR A 74 -1.28 10.93 -6.52
N LEU A 75 -0.90 11.84 -5.63
CA LEU A 75 0.48 12.05 -5.22
C LEU A 75 1.06 10.82 -4.51
N LEU A 76 0.36 10.28 -3.51
CA LEU A 76 0.81 9.13 -2.74
C LEU A 76 0.86 7.87 -3.62
N SER A 77 -0.04 7.72 -4.59
CA SER A 77 -0.01 6.63 -5.55
C SER A 77 1.18 6.73 -6.50
N LEU A 78 1.50 7.92 -7.02
CA LEU A 78 2.70 8.16 -7.83
C LEU A 78 3.99 7.94 -7.03
N LEU A 79 4.03 8.39 -5.78
CA LEU A 79 5.17 8.15 -4.88
C LEU A 79 5.37 6.65 -4.63
N THR A 80 4.29 5.92 -4.35
CA THR A 80 4.33 4.48 -4.14
C THR A 80 4.73 3.73 -5.41
N TRP A 81 4.23 4.17 -6.57
CA TRP A 81 4.66 3.65 -7.88
C TRP A 81 6.16 3.89 -8.13
N ALA A 82 6.67 5.08 -7.80
CA ALA A 82 8.09 5.39 -7.91
C ALA A 82 8.94 4.51 -6.97
N GLN A 83 8.45 4.20 -5.75
CA GLN A 83 9.09 3.22 -4.87
C GLN A 83 9.17 1.83 -5.52
N CYS A 84 8.10 1.38 -6.20
CA CYS A 84 8.12 0.10 -6.91
C CYS A 84 9.16 0.06 -8.04
N CYS A 85 9.33 1.16 -8.77
CA CYS A 85 10.34 1.29 -9.82
C CYS A 85 11.77 1.32 -9.26
N TYR A 86 11.95 1.98 -8.11
CA TYR A 86 13.24 2.12 -7.43
C TYR A 86 13.72 0.83 -6.78
N TYR A 87 12.86 0.15 -6.01
CA TYR A 87 13.29 -1.00 -5.19
C TYR A 87 13.28 -2.34 -5.93
N ASP A 88 12.29 -2.64 -6.79
CA ASP A 88 12.18 -3.98 -7.38
C ASP A 88 12.14 -3.98 -8.91
N TRP A 89 11.19 -3.27 -9.54
CA TRP A 89 10.77 -3.60 -10.91
C TRP A 89 11.91 -3.45 -11.92
N LYS A 90 12.66 -2.35 -11.84
CA LYS A 90 13.77 -2.07 -12.77
C LYS A 90 15.03 -1.55 -12.09
N HIS A 91 15.06 -1.54 -10.74
CA HIS A 91 16.16 -1.02 -9.93
C HIS A 91 16.65 0.35 -10.44
N TRP A 92 15.71 1.22 -10.77
CA TRP A 92 16.03 2.51 -11.37
C TRP A 92 16.76 3.41 -10.37
N PRO A 93 17.78 4.17 -10.78
CA PRO A 93 18.30 5.24 -9.94
C PRO A 93 17.21 6.31 -9.72
N ILE A 94 17.26 7.00 -8.58
CA ILE A 94 16.25 8.02 -8.18
C ILE A 94 16.04 9.06 -9.29
N SER A 95 17.10 9.45 -10.00
CA SER A 95 17.02 10.39 -11.12
C SER A 95 16.07 9.93 -12.23
N ARG A 96 16.08 8.65 -12.61
CA ARG A 96 15.16 8.11 -13.62
C ARG A 96 13.74 8.01 -13.09
N CYS A 97 13.56 7.61 -11.83
CA CYS A 97 12.24 7.61 -11.20
C CYS A 97 11.63 9.02 -11.21
N LEU A 98 12.39 10.04 -10.82
CA LEU A 98 11.94 11.43 -10.84
C LEU A 98 11.70 11.94 -12.27
N ALA A 99 12.62 11.66 -13.20
CA ALA A 99 12.50 12.08 -14.59
C ALA A 99 11.27 11.49 -15.30
N VAL A 100 10.74 10.37 -14.84
CA VAL A 100 9.49 9.78 -15.38
C VAL A 100 8.27 10.22 -14.58
N THR A 101 8.36 10.23 -13.24
CA THR A 101 7.21 10.53 -12.38
C THR A 101 6.79 11.99 -12.47
N ILE A 102 7.75 12.93 -12.57
CA ILE A 102 7.44 14.38 -12.62
C ILE A 102 6.67 14.74 -13.91
N PRO A 103 7.08 14.31 -15.13
CA PRO A 103 6.28 14.57 -16.33
C PRO A 103 4.89 13.94 -16.28
N ILE A 104 4.75 12.73 -15.73
CA ILE A 104 3.45 12.10 -15.54
C ILE A 104 2.59 12.95 -14.61
N ALA A 105 3.11 13.36 -13.45
CA ALA A 105 2.39 14.21 -12.51
C ALA A 105 1.98 15.55 -13.15
N GLY A 106 2.88 16.18 -13.92
CA GLY A 106 2.60 17.42 -14.64
C GLY A 106 1.51 17.25 -15.70
N LEU A 107 1.52 16.15 -16.45
CA LEU A 107 0.46 15.81 -17.40
C LEU A 107 -0.88 15.60 -16.69
N MET A 108 -0.89 14.84 -15.60
CA MET A 108 -2.10 14.58 -14.82
C MET A 108 -2.70 15.89 -14.26
N ALA A 109 -1.85 16.76 -13.71
CA ALA A 109 -2.27 18.09 -13.22
C ALA A 109 -2.80 18.97 -14.36
N GLY A 110 -2.14 18.99 -15.52
CA GLY A 110 -2.59 19.72 -16.70
C GLY A 110 -3.95 19.25 -17.20
N ILE A 111 -4.16 17.93 -17.29
CA ILE A 111 -5.45 17.33 -17.66
C ILE A 111 -6.52 17.72 -16.65
N GLN A 112 -6.24 17.58 -15.35
CA GLN A 112 -7.20 17.91 -14.30
C GLN A 112 -7.61 19.38 -14.34
N ILE A 113 -6.66 20.29 -14.45
CA ILE A 113 -6.91 21.73 -14.54
C ILE A 113 -7.76 22.03 -15.78
N GLY A 114 -7.37 21.49 -16.95
CA GLY A 114 -8.12 21.66 -18.19
C GLY A 114 -9.57 21.18 -18.08
N LEU A 115 -9.78 19.99 -17.49
CA LEU A 115 -11.11 19.43 -17.26
C LEU A 115 -11.93 20.26 -16.26
N VAL A 116 -11.33 20.73 -15.16
CA VAL A 116 -12.02 21.60 -14.20
C VAL A 116 -12.51 22.88 -14.86
N PHE A 117 -11.66 23.56 -15.65
CA PHE A 117 -12.06 24.75 -16.38
C PHE A 117 -13.14 24.45 -17.43
N ALA A 118 -13.00 23.36 -18.18
CA ALA A 118 -13.99 22.94 -19.17
C ALA A 118 -15.37 22.66 -18.55
N LEU A 119 -15.43 21.88 -17.46
CA LEU A 119 -16.68 21.59 -16.76
C LEU A 119 -17.28 22.84 -16.10
N ARG A 120 -16.46 23.73 -15.52
CA ARG A 120 -16.95 25.00 -14.96
C ARG A 120 -17.54 25.90 -16.03
N ALA A 121 -16.88 26.03 -17.18
CA ALA A 121 -17.41 26.80 -18.32
C ALA A 121 -18.72 26.18 -18.87
N ALA A 122 -18.78 24.85 -18.96
CA ALA A 122 -19.99 24.15 -19.38
C ALA A 122 -21.17 24.40 -18.43
N LYS A 123 -20.94 24.42 -17.10
CA LYS A 123 -21.98 24.73 -16.10
C LYS A 123 -22.45 26.19 -16.11
N GLN A 124 -21.58 27.12 -16.49
CA GLN A 124 -21.90 28.56 -16.55
C GLN A 124 -22.63 28.95 -17.85
N SER A 125 -22.64 28.08 -18.85
CA SER A 125 -23.28 28.35 -20.14
C SER A 125 -24.81 28.36 -20.02
N PRO A 126 -25.50 29.47 -20.36
CA PRO A 126 -26.95 29.57 -20.23
C PRO A 126 -27.65 28.56 -21.12
N GLY A 127 -28.39 27.60 -20.53
CA GLY A 127 -29.21 26.61 -21.23
C GLY A 127 -28.77 25.15 -21.10
N ALA A 128 -27.55 24.88 -20.60
CA ALA A 128 -27.03 23.53 -20.45
C ALA A 128 -26.97 23.10 -18.97
N HIS A 129 -28.06 22.60 -18.40
CA HIS A 129 -28.06 21.90 -17.11
C HIS A 129 -27.50 20.47 -17.26
N LEU A 130 -26.37 20.32 -17.96
CA LEU A 130 -25.77 19.02 -18.25
C LEU A 130 -25.08 18.47 -16.98
N THR A 131 -25.74 17.52 -16.32
CA THR A 131 -25.21 16.79 -15.15
C THR A 131 -24.38 15.56 -15.54
N TRP A 132 -24.47 15.12 -16.80
CA TRP A 132 -23.75 13.93 -17.28
C TRP A 132 -22.22 14.06 -17.22
N PRO A 133 -21.56 15.22 -17.44
CA PRO A 133 -20.10 15.29 -17.39
C PRO A 133 -19.56 15.00 -15.99
N SER A 134 -20.21 15.55 -14.96
CA SER A 134 -19.86 15.29 -13.56
C SER A 134 -20.10 13.83 -13.19
N THR A 135 -21.23 13.27 -13.61
CA THR A 135 -21.57 11.86 -13.36
C THR A 135 -20.54 10.94 -14.04
N LEU A 136 -20.12 11.27 -15.27
CA LEU A 136 -19.06 10.55 -15.98
C LEU A 136 -17.74 10.60 -15.21
N MET A 137 -17.35 11.74 -14.66
CA MET A 137 -16.13 11.85 -13.84
C MET A 137 -16.22 10.97 -12.58
N ALA A 138 -17.36 10.96 -11.89
CA ALA A 138 -17.58 10.11 -10.72
C ALA A 138 -17.55 8.61 -11.06
N VAL A 139 -18.18 8.20 -12.18
CA VAL A 139 -18.19 6.80 -12.62
C VAL A 139 -16.80 6.38 -13.10
N LEU A 140 -16.11 7.24 -13.85
CA LEU A 140 -14.77 6.96 -14.35
C LEU A 140 -13.76 6.79 -13.22
N SER A 141 -13.81 7.62 -12.18
CA SER A 141 -12.96 7.46 -11.01
C SER A 141 -13.24 6.15 -10.28
N ALA A 142 -14.52 5.84 -10.01
CA ALA A 142 -14.92 4.59 -9.35
C ALA A 142 -14.45 3.35 -10.13
N VAL A 143 -14.60 3.35 -11.46
CA VAL A 143 -14.13 2.24 -12.30
C VAL A 143 -12.61 2.09 -12.25
N LEU A 144 -11.85 3.18 -12.26
CA LEU A 144 -10.38 3.13 -12.19
C LEU A 144 -9.88 2.66 -10.81
N LEU A 145 -10.52 3.10 -9.72
CA LEU A 145 -10.24 2.65 -8.35
C LEU A 145 -10.48 1.14 -8.23
N ALA A 146 -11.69 0.69 -8.60
CA ALA A 146 -12.09 -0.71 -8.59
C ALA A 146 -11.19 -1.56 -9.49
N ALA A 147 -10.83 -1.08 -10.70
CA ALA A 147 -9.90 -1.76 -11.58
C ALA A 147 -8.50 -1.90 -10.96
N GLY A 148 -8.04 -0.88 -10.22
CA GLY A 148 -6.82 -0.95 -9.44
C GLY A 148 -6.85 -2.05 -8.39
N VAL A 149 -7.93 -2.11 -7.60
CA VAL A 149 -8.10 -3.15 -6.57
C VAL A 149 -8.25 -4.54 -7.21
N LEU A 150 -9.02 -4.66 -8.29
CA LEU A 150 -9.20 -5.92 -9.02
C LEU A 150 -7.88 -6.42 -9.62
N ARG A 151 -7.02 -5.50 -10.07
CA ARG A 151 -5.68 -5.86 -10.52
C ARG A 151 -4.90 -6.54 -9.41
N HIS A 152 -5.00 -6.01 -8.19
CA HIS A 152 -4.37 -6.62 -7.02
C HIS A 152 -4.97 -7.99 -6.66
N TYR A 153 -6.29 -8.17 -6.78
CA TYR A 153 -6.92 -9.49 -6.64
C TYR A 153 -6.35 -10.52 -7.60
N TRP A 154 -6.11 -10.13 -8.85
CA TRP A 154 -5.50 -11.02 -9.84
C TRP A 154 -4.09 -11.47 -9.40
N ASP A 155 -3.32 -10.59 -8.77
CA ASP A 155 -2.03 -10.91 -8.18
C ASP A 155 -2.15 -11.96 -7.08
N ILE A 156 -3.07 -11.73 -6.14
CA ILE A 156 -3.35 -12.66 -5.03
C ILE A 156 -3.75 -14.02 -5.59
N TYR A 157 -4.61 -14.04 -6.60
CA TYR A 157 -5.07 -15.28 -7.25
C TYR A 157 -3.91 -16.03 -7.93
N ARG A 158 -3.06 -15.32 -8.68
CA ARG A 158 -1.94 -15.93 -9.41
C ARG A 158 -0.84 -16.41 -8.49
N HIS A 159 -0.47 -15.62 -7.48
CA HIS A 159 0.64 -15.91 -6.58
C HIS A 159 0.23 -16.71 -5.34
N ARG A 160 -1.07 -16.98 -5.16
CA ARG A 160 -1.66 -17.77 -4.05
C ARG A 160 -1.20 -17.33 -2.66
N SER A 161 -0.79 -16.06 -2.53
CA SER A 161 -0.30 -15.48 -1.29
C SER A 161 -0.54 -13.97 -1.29
N VAL A 162 -1.03 -13.43 -0.18
CA VAL A 162 -1.14 -11.98 0.03
C VAL A 162 0.19 -11.49 0.61
N ARG A 163 1.18 -11.28 -0.25
CA ARG A 163 2.49 -10.74 0.13
C ARG A 163 2.55 -9.25 -0.23
N GLY A 164 3.29 -8.46 0.55
CA GLY A 164 3.63 -7.09 0.19
C GLY A 164 2.68 -5.98 0.65
N ILE A 165 1.37 -6.24 0.72
CA ILE A 165 0.41 -5.21 1.15
C ILE A 165 0.31 -5.09 2.68
N SER A 166 0.29 -3.85 3.16
CA SER A 166 0.07 -3.48 4.54
C SER A 166 -1.40 -3.66 4.92
N PHE A 167 -1.68 -4.57 5.85
CA PHE A 167 -3.02 -4.72 6.43
C PHE A 167 -3.54 -3.43 7.09
N LEU A 168 -2.63 -2.55 7.54
CA LEU A 168 -3.00 -1.26 8.08
C LEU A 168 -3.51 -0.31 6.98
N PHE A 169 -2.91 -0.35 5.78
CA PHE A 169 -3.42 0.39 4.62
C PHE A 169 -4.84 -0.08 4.27
N VAL A 170 -5.04 -1.39 4.15
CA VAL A 170 -6.35 -1.99 3.84
C VAL A 170 -7.40 -1.60 4.88
N GLY A 171 -7.04 -1.65 6.17
CA GLY A 171 -7.96 -1.32 7.26
C GLY A 171 -8.35 0.16 7.28
N ILE A 172 -7.40 1.07 7.03
CA ILE A 172 -7.70 2.50 6.96
C ILE A 172 -8.58 2.82 5.75
N ASP A 173 -8.33 2.17 4.62
CA ASP A 173 -9.11 2.38 3.40
C ASP A 173 -10.57 1.93 3.56
N ALA A 174 -10.76 0.69 4.07
CA ALA A 174 -12.08 0.17 4.40
C ALA A 174 -12.81 1.02 5.47
N ALA A 175 -12.08 1.57 6.45
CA ALA A 175 -12.66 2.50 7.41
C ALA A 175 -13.14 3.79 6.74
N GLY A 176 -12.40 4.29 5.74
CA GLY A 176 -12.81 5.40 4.89
C GLY A 176 -14.14 5.14 4.21
N ASP A 177 -14.31 3.97 3.59
CA ASP A 177 -15.57 3.57 2.96
C ASP A 177 -16.73 3.47 3.96
N VAL A 178 -16.49 2.90 5.15
CA VAL A 178 -17.52 2.79 6.19
C VAL A 178 -17.98 4.17 6.66
N PHE A 179 -17.06 5.09 6.95
CA PHE A 179 -17.41 6.44 7.39
C PHE A 179 -18.11 7.23 6.29
N SER A 180 -17.65 7.12 5.04
CA SER A 180 -18.27 7.78 3.90
C SER A 180 -19.66 7.21 3.59
N LEU A 181 -19.85 5.90 3.65
CA LEU A 181 -21.16 5.28 3.47
C LEU A 181 -22.12 5.66 4.60
N ALA A 182 -21.66 5.65 5.85
CA ALA A 182 -22.42 6.14 6.99
C ALA A 182 -22.85 7.60 6.77
N SER A 183 -21.97 8.45 6.25
CA SER A 183 -22.29 9.86 5.96
C SER A 183 -23.46 10.02 5.01
N VAL A 184 -23.58 9.17 3.98
CA VAL A 184 -24.67 9.21 2.98
C VAL A 184 -26.03 8.89 3.62
N PHE A 185 -26.08 8.00 4.61
CA PHE A 185 -27.32 7.68 5.32
C PHE A 185 -27.86 8.81 6.20
N PHE A 186 -26.99 9.74 6.62
CA PHE A 186 -27.39 10.92 7.41
C PHE A 186 -27.71 12.15 6.56
N GLN A 187 -27.54 12.06 5.23
CA GLN A 187 -27.88 13.15 4.32
C GLN A 187 -29.41 13.25 4.10
N PRO A 188 -29.95 14.48 3.92
CA PRO A 188 -31.38 14.68 3.67
C PRO A 188 -31.89 14.07 2.34
N LYS A 189 -30.97 13.85 1.38
CA LYS A 189 -31.23 13.17 0.12
C LYS A 189 -30.28 12.00 0.02
N LEU A 190 -30.83 10.81 -0.21
CA LEU A 190 -30.02 9.61 -0.40
C LEU A 190 -29.33 9.67 -1.77
N ASP A 191 -28.01 9.81 -1.76
CA ASP A 191 -27.19 9.72 -2.96
C ASP A 191 -26.93 8.24 -3.30
N VAL A 192 -27.75 7.69 -4.19
CA VAL A 192 -27.63 6.30 -4.65
C VAL A 192 -26.30 6.05 -5.36
N LEU A 193 -25.77 7.04 -6.08
CA LEU A 193 -24.49 6.90 -6.76
C LEU A 193 -23.35 6.75 -5.74
N GLY A 194 -23.30 7.63 -4.73
CA GLY A 194 -22.36 7.54 -3.63
C GLY A 194 -22.45 6.22 -2.86
N MET A 195 -23.68 5.75 -2.57
CA MET A 195 -23.87 4.44 -1.91
C MET A 195 -23.31 3.28 -2.73
N VAL A 196 -23.52 3.27 -4.04
CA VAL A 196 -23.01 2.21 -4.91
C VAL A 196 -21.48 2.27 -4.99
N ILE A 197 -20.89 3.46 -5.13
CA ILE A 197 -19.44 3.64 -5.20
C ILE A 197 -18.77 3.17 -3.90
N TYR A 198 -19.15 3.75 -2.76
CA TYR A 198 -18.55 3.42 -1.46
C TYR A 198 -18.86 1.98 -1.03
N GLY A 199 -20.06 1.48 -1.32
CA GLY A 199 -20.43 0.09 -1.04
C GLY A 199 -19.62 -0.92 -1.86
N THR A 200 -19.36 -0.62 -3.14
CA THR A 200 -18.55 -1.50 -4.00
C THR A 200 -17.10 -1.53 -3.54
N GLU A 201 -16.49 -0.38 -3.25
CA GLU A 201 -15.14 -0.29 -2.70
C GLU A 201 -15.02 -1.04 -1.38
N LEU A 202 -15.98 -0.85 -0.46
CA LEU A 202 -16.00 -1.57 0.81
C LEU A 202 -16.01 -3.10 0.62
N VAL A 203 -16.84 -3.60 -0.29
CA VAL A 203 -16.91 -5.04 -0.61
C VAL A 203 -15.58 -5.54 -1.18
N LEU A 204 -14.96 -4.77 -2.09
CA LEU A 204 -13.66 -5.11 -2.64
C LEU A 204 -12.60 -5.16 -1.52
N TRP A 205 -12.61 -4.23 -0.58
CA TRP A 205 -11.64 -4.23 0.53
C TRP A 205 -11.86 -5.33 1.55
N LEU A 206 -13.11 -5.61 1.92
CA LEU A 206 -13.44 -6.74 2.77
C LEU A 206 -12.99 -8.05 2.14
N GLY A 207 -13.13 -8.21 0.83
CA GLY A 207 -12.63 -9.40 0.14
C GLY A 207 -11.09 -9.48 0.13
N VAL A 208 -10.36 -8.36 0.01
CA VAL A 208 -8.88 -8.37 0.14
C VAL A 208 -8.49 -8.72 1.58
N PHE A 209 -9.19 -8.15 2.56
CA PHE A 209 -8.94 -8.40 3.97
C PHE A 209 -9.20 -9.86 4.35
N THR A 210 -10.30 -10.44 3.87
CA THR A 210 -10.63 -11.87 4.07
C THR A 210 -9.67 -12.79 3.34
N ALA A 211 -9.28 -12.49 2.11
CA ALA A 211 -8.23 -13.24 1.40
C ALA A 211 -6.90 -13.17 2.15
N GLY A 212 -6.51 -11.99 2.62
CA GLY A 212 -5.30 -11.78 3.42
C GLY A 212 -5.34 -12.54 4.75
N GLY A 213 -6.48 -12.53 5.44
CA GLY A 213 -6.72 -13.35 6.63
C GLY A 213 -6.57 -14.84 6.31
N TYR A 214 -7.26 -15.34 5.28
CA TYR A 214 -7.21 -16.75 4.91
C TYR A 214 -5.79 -17.23 4.52
N PHE A 215 -5.05 -16.45 3.74
CA PHE A 215 -3.72 -16.85 3.27
C PHE A 215 -2.58 -16.58 4.26
N ASN A 216 -2.65 -15.57 5.14
CA ASN A 216 -1.58 -15.26 6.11
C ASN A 216 -1.90 -15.69 7.55
N PHE A 217 -3.15 -15.60 8.01
CA PHE A 217 -3.52 -15.98 9.38
C PHE A 217 -3.59 -17.49 9.55
N LEU A 218 -4.13 -18.22 8.57
CA LEU A 218 -4.28 -19.68 8.65
C LEU A 218 -2.94 -20.42 8.78
N PRO A 219 -1.87 -20.07 8.04
CA PRO A 219 -0.55 -20.66 8.25
C PRO A 219 0.10 -20.23 9.57
N TRP A 220 -0.10 -18.98 10.01
CA TRP A 220 0.43 -18.50 11.29
C TRP A 220 -0.22 -19.21 12.48
N VAL A 221 -1.55 -19.37 12.48
CA VAL A 221 -2.29 -20.14 13.49
C VAL A 221 -1.86 -21.60 13.47
N ARG A 222 -1.73 -22.22 12.29
CA ARG A 222 -1.23 -23.60 12.17
C ARG A 222 0.21 -23.74 12.66
N ALA A 223 1.08 -22.77 12.40
CA ALA A 223 2.45 -22.77 12.91
C ALA A 223 2.48 -22.65 14.44
N ARG A 224 1.68 -21.74 15.01
CA ARG A 224 1.58 -21.55 16.46
C ARG A 224 0.97 -22.76 17.18
N LEU A 225 -0.05 -23.38 16.60
CA LEU A 225 -0.62 -24.63 17.09
C LEU A 225 0.39 -25.78 17.01
N ARG A 226 1.19 -25.88 15.94
CA ARG A 226 2.26 -26.89 15.84
C ARG A 226 3.37 -26.67 16.85
N SER A 227 3.80 -25.44 17.09
CA SER A 227 4.79 -25.10 18.13
C SER A 227 4.28 -25.48 19.53
N ALA A 228 3.02 -25.15 19.84
CA ALA A 228 2.39 -25.53 21.11
C ALA A 228 2.20 -27.05 21.26
N SER A 229 1.95 -27.77 20.15
CA SER A 229 1.82 -29.23 20.14
C SER A 229 3.17 -29.94 20.29
N SER A 230 4.26 -29.34 19.81
CA SER A 230 5.63 -29.85 19.97
C SER A 230 6.16 -29.65 21.39
N GLU A 231 5.80 -28.57 22.08
CA GLU A 231 6.13 -28.37 23.50
C GLU A 231 5.34 -29.30 24.44
N ALA A 232 4.19 -29.81 24.02
CA ALA A 232 3.32 -30.68 24.83
C ALA A 232 3.65 -32.19 24.74
N ARG A 233 4.74 -32.59 24.04
CA ARG A 233 5.26 -33.96 24.10
C ARG A 233 6.36 -34.03 25.17
N PRO A 234 6.06 -34.43 26.42
CA PRO A 234 7.12 -34.80 27.34
C PRO A 234 7.84 -36.02 26.76
N GLU A 235 9.16 -35.99 26.77
CA GLU A 235 10.02 -37.12 26.43
C GLU A 235 9.63 -38.33 27.29
N SER A 236 8.73 -39.18 26.78
CA SER A 236 8.47 -40.51 27.31
C SER A 236 9.38 -41.48 26.57
N GLY A 237 10.67 -41.42 26.93
CA GLY A 237 11.70 -42.36 26.50
C GLY A 237 12.26 -43.12 27.69
N CYS A 238 11.45 -43.91 28.40
CA CYS A 238 11.98 -44.91 29.32
C CYS A 238 12.55 -46.08 28.49
N SER A 239 13.87 -46.22 28.49
CA SER A 239 14.56 -47.43 28.07
C SER A 239 15.75 -47.64 29.00
N ALA A 240 15.53 -48.51 30.00
CA ALA A 240 16.54 -48.94 30.95
C ALA A 240 17.36 -50.10 30.35
N GLY A 241 18.68 -50.01 30.44
CA GLY A 241 19.63 -51.10 30.16
C GLY A 241 21.08 -50.63 30.36
N PRO A 242 21.95 -51.36 31.09
CA PRO A 242 23.06 -50.76 31.84
C PRO A 242 24.42 -50.92 31.16
N GLY A 243 25.37 -50.02 31.45
CA GLY A 243 26.79 -50.34 31.35
C GLY A 243 27.76 -49.21 31.05
N VAL A 244 28.46 -48.79 32.10
CA VAL A 244 29.89 -48.43 32.14
C VAL A 244 30.34 -47.08 31.54
N GLY A 245 30.97 -46.26 32.39
CA GLY A 245 31.97 -45.28 31.95
C GLY A 245 31.80 -43.90 32.58
N ALA A 246 32.45 -43.68 33.73
CA ALA A 246 32.52 -42.40 34.40
C ALA A 246 33.37 -41.39 33.61
N THR A 247 32.84 -40.19 33.39
CA THR A 247 33.63 -38.94 33.32
C THR A 247 32.78 -37.76 33.82
N SER A 248 33.24 -37.15 34.91
CA SER A 248 32.70 -35.92 35.47
C SER A 248 32.94 -34.76 34.49
N GLY A 249 31.86 -34.17 34.00
CA GLY A 249 31.86 -32.90 33.28
C GLY A 249 30.73 -32.04 33.82
N VAL A 250 31.07 -31.01 34.59
CA VAL A 250 30.13 -30.01 35.11
C VAL A 250 29.45 -29.32 33.92
N MET A 251 28.19 -29.67 33.64
CA MET A 251 27.36 -28.93 32.68
C MET A 251 26.83 -27.65 33.35
N LEU A 252 27.34 -26.51 32.92
CA LEU A 252 26.72 -25.21 33.13
C LEU A 252 25.36 -25.21 32.41
N GLN A 253 24.27 -25.33 33.16
CA GLN A 253 22.91 -25.10 32.67
C GLN A 253 22.76 -23.62 32.26
N HIS A 254 22.81 -23.36 30.96
CA HIS A 254 22.43 -22.05 30.42
C HIS A 254 20.92 -22.04 30.14
N VAL A 255 20.14 -21.54 31.09
CA VAL A 255 18.74 -21.17 30.89
C VAL A 255 18.65 -20.05 29.85
N PRO A 256 17.89 -20.20 28.74
CA PRO A 256 17.64 -19.07 27.86
C PRO A 256 16.63 -18.14 28.52
N SER A 257 17.14 -17.04 29.07
CA SER A 257 16.36 -15.90 29.52
C SER A 257 15.57 -15.30 28.35
N SER A 258 14.26 -15.24 28.51
CA SER A 258 13.35 -14.51 27.64
C SER A 258 13.75 -13.04 27.47
N THR A 259 13.37 -12.49 26.31
CA THR A 259 13.30 -11.07 25.90
C THR A 259 14.60 -10.42 25.39
N SER A 260 14.74 -10.34 24.06
CA SER A 260 14.77 -9.02 23.41
C SER A 260 14.31 -9.12 21.96
N VAL A 261 13.25 -8.38 21.67
CA VAL A 261 12.77 -8.03 20.34
C VAL A 261 13.81 -7.05 19.76
N PHE A 262 14.11 -7.18 18.46
CA PHE A 262 15.07 -6.39 17.66
C PHE A 262 16.54 -6.87 17.69
N ARG A 263 16.95 -7.64 16.68
CA ARG A 263 18.27 -7.46 16.05
C ARG A 263 18.19 -7.57 14.52
N THR A 264 18.68 -6.49 13.92
CA THR A 264 18.84 -6.18 12.51
C THR A 264 19.96 -7.05 11.92
N ALA A 265 19.77 -7.56 10.70
CA ALA A 265 20.84 -8.22 9.95
C ALA A 265 21.78 -7.14 9.38
N SER A 266 22.92 -6.91 10.04
CA SER A 266 24.11 -6.36 9.40
C SER A 266 24.98 -7.54 8.94
N LEU A 267 25.21 -7.62 7.64
CA LEU A 267 26.01 -8.65 6.99
C LEU A 267 27.49 -8.34 7.20
N ASP A 268 28.11 -8.91 8.23
CA ASP A 268 29.56 -9.00 8.35
C ASP A 268 30.05 -10.18 7.50
N LEU A 269 30.58 -9.88 6.32
CA LEU A 269 31.45 -10.80 5.57
C LEU A 269 32.89 -10.51 5.99
N ALA A 270 33.39 -11.29 6.94
CA ALA A 270 34.81 -11.38 7.29
C ALA A 270 35.23 -12.85 7.37
N ASP A 271 35.69 -13.37 6.23
CA ASP A 271 36.79 -14.33 6.08
C ASP A 271 36.94 -14.56 4.56
N GLY A 272 38.08 -14.55 3.88
CA GLY A 272 39.49 -14.62 4.24
C GLY A 272 40.15 -15.13 2.95
N GLY A 273 40.97 -14.33 2.27
CA GLY A 273 41.53 -14.74 0.97
C GLY A 273 42.43 -13.70 0.32
N ALA A 274 43.73 -13.82 0.57
CA ALA A 274 44.79 -12.99 0.02
C ALA A 274 44.80 -12.95 -1.53
N ARG A 275 44.97 -11.76 -2.12
CA ARG A 275 45.75 -11.51 -3.35
C ARG A 275 45.84 -10.01 -3.69
N SER A 276 47.08 -9.50 -3.63
CA SER A 276 47.71 -8.58 -4.59
C SER A 276 47.06 -7.21 -4.87
N ARG A 277 47.63 -6.16 -4.27
CA ARG A 277 47.49 -4.75 -4.68
C ARG A 277 47.95 -4.51 -6.13
N PRO A 278 47.28 -3.66 -6.93
CA PRO A 278 47.93 -2.95 -8.02
C PRO A 278 48.44 -1.58 -7.54
N ARG A 279 49.72 -1.37 -7.81
CA ARG A 279 50.56 -0.20 -7.55
C ARG A 279 50.09 0.97 -8.42
N PHE A 280 49.89 2.13 -7.81
CA PHE A 280 49.73 3.42 -8.47
C PHE A 280 51.01 3.72 -9.25
N VAL A 281 50.93 3.86 -10.58
CA VAL A 281 52.04 4.29 -11.43
C VAL A 281 51.63 5.59 -12.10
N ILE A 282 52.35 6.66 -11.73
CA ILE A 282 52.36 7.95 -12.39
C ILE A 282 53.12 7.79 -13.70
N GLY A 283 52.43 7.93 -14.84
CA GLY A 283 53.02 7.90 -16.18
C GLY A 283 53.10 9.29 -16.78
N ASN A 284 54.33 9.79 -16.90
CA ASN A 284 54.72 11.07 -17.46
C ASN A 284 54.61 11.11 -18.99
N ARG A 285 54.54 12.34 -19.52
CA ARG A 285 54.37 12.79 -20.91
C ARG A 285 55.42 12.27 -21.91
N GLY A 286 55.02 12.12 -23.17
CA GLY A 286 55.89 12.00 -24.37
C GLY A 286 55.08 11.88 -25.67
N PRO A 287 55.54 12.40 -26.83
CA PRO A 287 54.71 13.24 -27.72
C PRO A 287 54.06 12.52 -28.92
N ALA A 288 53.04 13.19 -29.47
CA ALA A 288 52.37 12.88 -30.73
C ALA A 288 53.23 13.28 -31.96
N PRO A 289 53.01 12.65 -33.13
CA PRO A 289 53.78 12.87 -34.36
C PRO A 289 53.57 14.23 -35.01
#